data_AF-A0A3R6K1C9-F1
#
_entry.id   AF-A0A3R6K1C9-F1
#
_cell.length_a   1.000
_cell.length_b   1.000
_cell.length_c   1.000
_cell.angle_alpha   90.00
_cell.angle_beta   90.00
_cell.angle_gamma   90.00
#
_symmetry.space_group_name_H-M   'P 1'
#
loop_
_entity.id
_entity.type
_entity.pdbx_description
1 polymer ?
#
loop_
_entity_poly.entity_id
_entity_poly.type
_entity_poly.pdbx_seq_one_letter_code
_entity_poly.pdbx_strand_id
1 'polypeptide(L)'
;MKNIIAKHNYHKIPEHEREYGCECKNCGTIFTFTGDNVVYYGDDEIPMVWCNNCLCPTDLKDCIWLRNKKEVEQFTKLHKALKEE
;
A
#
# COMPACT_ATOMS: atom_id res chain seq x y z
N MET A 1 -3.64 13.48 16.37
CA MET A 1 -4.53 12.57 15.60
C MET A 1 -4.26 11.16 16.10
N LYS A 2 -5.18 10.56 16.86
CA LYS A 2 -4.98 9.25 17.51
C LYS A 2 -5.78 8.17 16.80
N ASN A 3 -5.08 7.10 16.46
CA ASN A 3 -5.51 5.70 16.38
C ASN A 3 -6.76 5.38 15.56
N ILE A 4 -6.53 4.99 14.31
CA ILE A 4 -7.34 3.93 13.69
C ILE A 4 -6.46 2.69 13.59
N ILE A 5 -6.36 1.97 14.69
CA ILE A 5 -5.90 0.58 14.66
C ILE A 5 -7.05 -0.20 14.01
N ALA A 6 -6.98 -0.39 12.70
CA ALA A 6 -7.88 -1.29 11.99
C ALA A 6 -7.52 -2.75 12.29
N LYS A 7 -7.71 -3.18 13.54
CA LYS A 7 -7.85 -4.62 13.83
C LYS A 7 -9.22 -5.06 13.33
N HIS A 8 -9.26 -6.25 12.72
CA HIS A 8 -10.38 -7.16 12.48
C HIS A 8 -10.71 -7.45 11.00
N ASN A 9 -10.36 -8.69 10.62
CA ASN A 9 -10.69 -9.48 9.42
C ASN A 9 -9.60 -9.68 8.33
N TYR A 10 -8.31 -9.65 8.69
CA TYR A 10 -7.23 -10.07 7.77
C TYR A 10 -7.42 -11.50 7.20
N HIS A 11 -8.12 -12.37 7.92
CA HIS A 11 -8.24 -13.80 7.61
C HIS A 11 -9.37 -14.15 6.63
N LYS A 12 -10.22 -13.19 6.24
CA LYS A 12 -11.39 -13.47 5.38
C LYS A 12 -11.15 -13.18 3.88
N ILE A 13 -10.12 -12.42 3.55
CA ILE A 13 -9.76 -12.08 2.18
C ILE A 13 -8.46 -12.84 1.84
N PRO A 14 -8.47 -13.69 0.79
CA PRO A 14 -7.26 -14.34 0.30
C PRO A 14 -6.16 -13.31 0.04
N GLU A 15 -4.91 -13.67 0.33
CA GLU A 15 -3.78 -12.74 0.27
C GLU A 15 -3.61 -12.07 -1.10
N HIS A 16 -3.82 -12.82 -2.18
CA HIS A 16 -3.78 -12.33 -3.57
C HIS A 16 -4.88 -11.30 -3.90
N GLU A 17 -6.00 -11.31 -3.17
CA GLU A 17 -7.10 -10.35 -3.35
C GLU A 17 -6.94 -9.10 -2.48
N ARG A 18 -5.92 -9.03 -1.61
CA ARG A 18 -5.73 -7.87 -0.73
C ARG A 18 -5.15 -6.71 -1.54
N GLU A 19 -5.85 -5.58 -1.52
CA GLU A 19 -5.35 -4.33 -2.11
C GLU A 19 -4.60 -3.49 -1.07
N TYR A 20 -3.53 -2.85 -1.49
CA TYR A 20 -2.67 -1.99 -0.69
C TYR A 20 -2.49 -0.66 -1.39
N GLY A 21 -2.35 0.41 -0.61
CA GLY A 21 -2.01 1.75 -1.07
C GLY A 21 -0.70 2.19 -0.44
N CYS A 22 0.21 2.72 -1.24
CA CYS A 22 1.53 3.12 -0.77
C CYS A 22 1.97 4.45 -1.37
N GLU A 23 2.80 5.15 -0.61
CA GLU A 23 3.53 6.33 -1.06
C GLU A 23 5.01 5.97 -1.20
N CYS A 24 5.56 6.15 -2.38
CA CYS A 24 6.98 5.97 -2.60
C CYS A 24 7.76 7.10 -1.91
N LYS A 25 8.55 6.77 -0.88
CA LYS A 25 9.40 7.74 -0.18
C LYS A 25 10.47 8.41 -1.07
N ASN A 26 10.82 7.79 -2.20
CA ASN A 26 11.82 8.35 -3.12
C ASN A 26 11.25 9.42 -4.05
N CYS A 27 10.08 9.19 -4.64
CA CYS A 27 9.51 10.08 -5.65
C CYS A 27 8.14 10.68 -5.29
N GLY A 28 7.58 10.36 -4.12
CA GLY A 28 6.24 10.78 -3.69
C GLY A 28 5.11 10.25 -4.56
N THR A 29 5.37 9.23 -5.38
CA THR A 29 4.32 8.60 -6.19
C THR A 29 3.43 7.76 -5.30
N ILE A 30 2.13 7.97 -5.46
CA ILE A 30 1.09 7.22 -4.77
C ILE A 30 0.58 6.16 -5.72
N PHE A 31 0.54 4.91 -5.26
CA PHE A 31 0.13 3.79 -6.09
C PHE A 31 -0.60 2.75 -5.25
N THR A 32 -1.41 1.94 -5.93
CA THR A 32 -2.13 0.83 -5.33
C THR A 32 -1.74 -0.47 -6.03
N PHE A 33 -1.76 -1.58 -5.30
CA PHE A 33 -1.34 -2.89 -5.81
C PHE A 33 -2.04 -4.03 -5.05
N THR A 34 -2.06 -5.23 -5.62
CA THR A 34 -2.54 -6.45 -4.97
C THR A 34 -1.39 -7.22 -4.32
N GLY A 35 -1.69 -8.09 -3.35
CA GLY A 35 -0.71 -8.93 -2.66
C GLY A 35 0.26 -9.70 -3.58
N ASP A 36 -0.16 -10.05 -4.79
CA ASP A 36 0.69 -10.72 -5.80
C ASP A 36 1.91 -9.91 -6.25
N ASN A 37 1.93 -8.60 -5.99
CA ASN A 37 3.05 -7.71 -6.35
C ASN A 37 4.10 -7.61 -5.22
N VAL A 38 3.87 -8.28 -4.08
CA VAL A 38 4.81 -8.31 -2.97
C VAL A 38 5.92 -9.30 -3.27
N VAL A 39 7.16 -8.85 -3.15
CA VAL A 39 8.37 -9.68 -3.26
C VAL A 39 9.07 -9.74 -1.91
N TYR A 40 9.63 -10.89 -1.58
CA TYR A 40 10.41 -11.08 -0.35
C TYR A 40 11.89 -10.94 -0.68
N TYR A 41 12.61 -10.12 0.08
CA TYR A 41 14.03 -9.83 -0.17
C TYR A 41 14.89 -10.13 1.05
N GLY A 42 16.04 -10.77 0.79
CA GLY A 42 17.01 -11.16 1.81
C GLY A 42 16.62 -12.40 2.60
N ASP A 43 17.53 -12.83 3.48
CA ASP A 43 17.35 -14.00 4.35
C ASP A 43 16.25 -13.79 5.41
N ASP A 44 15.96 -12.51 5.73
CA ASP A 44 14.91 -12.11 6.68
C ASP A 44 13.51 -12.04 6.05
N GLU A 45 13.37 -12.38 4.76
CA GLU A 45 12.11 -12.36 4.01
C GLU A 45 11.33 -11.04 4.20
N ILE A 46 11.99 -9.90 3.96
CA ILE A 46 11.35 -8.59 4.12
C ILE A 46 10.39 -8.38 2.94
N PRO A 47 9.06 -8.20 3.18
CA PRO A 47 8.10 -7.99 2.11
C PRO A 47 8.23 -6.57 1.55
N MET A 48 8.49 -6.46 0.27
CA MET A 48 8.65 -5.20 -0.45
C MET A 48 7.77 -5.14 -1.69
N VAL A 49 7.48 -3.92 -2.13
CA VAL A 49 6.82 -3.64 -3.40
C VAL A 49 7.62 -2.61 -4.19
N TRP A 50 7.64 -2.73 -5.51
CA TRP A 50 8.36 -1.80 -6.37
C TRP A 50 7.47 -0.63 -6.76
N CYS A 51 7.98 0.59 -6.65
CA CYS A 51 7.26 1.76 -7.14
C CYS A 51 7.19 1.75 -8.68
N ASN A 52 5.99 1.81 -9.25
CA ASN A 52 5.78 1.79 -10.70
C ASN A 52 6.33 3.03 -11.44
N ASN A 53 6.74 4.08 -10.73
CA ASN A 53 7.27 5.31 -11.32
C ASN A 53 8.81 5.38 -11.31
N CYS A 54 9.44 5.17 -10.15
CA CYS A 54 10.89 5.28 -10.00
C CYS A 54 11.61 3.94 -9.83
N LEU A 55 10.87 2.82 -9.79
CA LEU A 55 11.40 1.47 -9.59
C LEU A 55 12.28 1.35 -8.34
N CYS A 56 11.99 2.11 -7.29
CA CYS A 56 12.60 1.91 -5.99
C CYS A 56 11.76 0.96 -5.13
N PRO A 57 12.40 0.07 -4.35
CA PRO A 57 11.71 -0.80 -3.42
C PRO A 57 11.11 0.03 -2.27
N THR A 58 9.90 -0.35 -1.86
CA THR A 58 9.18 0.22 -0.71
C THR A 58 8.80 -0.91 0.22
N ASP A 59 9.09 -0.78 1.52
CA ASP A 59 8.74 -1.79 2.52
C ASP A 59 7.20 -1.85 2.64
N LEU A 60 6.61 -3.05 2.60
CA LEU A 60 5.18 -3.24 2.73
C LEU A 60 4.64 -2.67 4.05
N LYS A 61 5.46 -2.60 5.11
CA LYS A 61 5.11 -1.98 6.40
C LYS A 61 4.81 -0.48 6.30
N ASP A 62 5.34 0.19 5.28
CA ASP A 62 5.04 1.59 4.99
C ASP A 62 3.74 1.77 4.18
N CYS A 63 3.15 0.67 3.70
CA CYS A 63 1.93 0.68 2.91
C CYS A 63 0.70 0.43 3.79
N ILE A 64 -0.44 0.97 3.35
CA ILE A 64 -1.73 0.87 4.03
C ILE A 64 -2.58 -0.19 3.33
N TRP A 65 -3.16 -1.11 4.10
CA TRP A 65 -4.13 -2.07 3.57
C TRP A 65 -5.47 -1.40 3.27
N LEU A 66 -6.02 -1.65 2.07
CA LEU A 66 -7.26 -1.10 1.57
C LEU A 66 -8.29 -2.24 1.47
N ARG A 67 -9.31 -2.21 2.31
CA ARG A 67 -10.23 -3.33 2.55
C ARG A 67 -11.27 -3.51 1.45
N ASN A 68 -11.46 -2.51 0.61
CA ASN A 68 -12.49 -2.49 -0.43
C ASN A 68 -12.20 -1.37 -1.43
N LYS A 69 -12.89 -1.43 -2.59
CA LYS A 69 -12.79 -0.41 -3.64
C LYS A 69 -13.06 1.02 -3.16
N LYS A 70 -13.92 1.21 -2.16
CA LYS A 70 -14.20 2.55 -1.61
C LYS A 70 -13.00 3.13 -0.88
N GLU A 71 -12.24 2.33 -0.14
CA GLU A 71 -11.00 2.76 0.50
C GLU A 71 -9.91 3.06 -0.53
N VAL A 72 -9.83 2.28 -1.60
CA VAL A 72 -8.92 2.50 -2.74
C VAL A 72 -9.20 3.84 -3.41
N GLU A 73 -10.48 4.13 -3.67
CA GLU A 73 -10.90 5.42 -4.22
C GLU A 73 -10.60 6.57 -3.25
N GLN A 74 -10.88 6.40 -1.95
CA GLN A 74 -10.60 7.43 -0.94
C GLN A 74 -9.11 7.71 -0.82
N PHE A 75 -8.28 6.67 -0.77
CA PHE A 75 -6.83 6.78 -0.74
C PHE A 75 -6.31 7.54 -1.97
N THR A 76 -6.77 7.15 -3.16
CA THR A 76 -6.36 7.81 -4.41
C THR A 76 -6.84 9.26 -4.49
N LYS A 77 -8.06 9.55 -4.03
CA LYS A 77 -8.64 10.91 -4.02
C LYS A 77 -7.92 11.84 -3.04
N LEU A 78 -7.69 11.39 -1.80
CA LEU A 78 -7.02 12.18 -0.78
C LEU A 78 -5.61 12.60 -1.24
N HIS A 79 -4.86 11.67 -1.83
CA HIS A 79 -3.50 11.98 -2.25
C HIS A 79 -3.40 12.70 -3.60
N LYS A 80 -4.46 12.67 -4.45
CA LYS A 80 -4.56 13.56 -5.61
C LYS A 80 -4.83 15.00 -5.17
N ALA A 81 -5.75 15.20 -4.22
CA ALA A 81 -6.08 16.53 -3.70
C ALA A 81 -4.87 17.21 -3.04
N LEU A 82 -4.02 16.46 -2.33
CA LEU A 82 -2.78 16.98 -1.72
C LEU A 82 -1.69 17.40 -2.72
N LYS A 83 -1.84 17.14 -4.02
CA LYS A 83 -0.88 17.58 -5.06
C LYS A 83 -1.36 18.80 -5.86
N GLU A 84 -2.60 19.23 -5.66
CA GLU A 84 -3.21 20.37 -6.35
C GLU A 84 -3.28 21.64 -5.47
N GLU A 85 -2.74 21.60 -4.25
CA GLU A 85 -2.53 22.75 -3.33
C GLU A 85 -1.04 23.10 -3.22
#